data_AF-A0A553PUD9-F1
#
_entry.id   AF-A0A553PUD9-F1
#
_cell.length_a   1.000
_cell.length_b   1.000
_cell.length_c   1.000
_cell.angle_alpha   90.00
_cell.angle_beta   90.00
_cell.angle_gamma   90.00
#
_symmetry.space_group_name_H-M   'P 1'
#
loop_
_entity.id
_entity.type
_entity.pdbx_description
1 polymer ?
#
loop_
_entity_poly.entity_id
_entity_poly.type
_entity_poly.pdbx_seq_one_letter_code
_entity_poly.pdbx_strand_id
1 'polypeptide(L)'
;MKVLCLMLLGLVVVTGSRMDRNTAEKVLLEEIIESIDDFVRHPDTQSKSILGMFVKDQAESCSKEALCRAGHALKEIPMENNKLQRQLLAYAHYTTLGNCSVSNADESMVKDFLQKVKACSREQYANILRHKHHPK
;
A
#
# COMPACT_ATOMS: atom_id res chain seq x y z
N MET A 1 -7.33 44.20 -42.14
CA MET A 1 -6.63 42.90 -42.18
C MET A 1 -5.33 43.00 -41.39
N LYS A 2 -5.22 42.24 -40.29
CA LYS A 2 -4.07 41.44 -39.83
C LYS A 2 -4.23 41.17 -38.34
N VAL A 3 -5.10 40.19 -38.08
CA VAL A 3 -5.13 39.40 -36.86
C VAL A 3 -3.78 38.67 -36.81
N LEU A 4 -2.83 39.13 -36.00
CA LEU A 4 -1.58 38.40 -35.77
C LEU A 4 -0.84 39.00 -34.57
N CYS A 5 -1.08 38.40 -33.40
CA CYS A 5 -0.08 38.07 -32.37
C CYS A 5 -0.78 37.51 -31.11
N LEU A 6 -1.72 36.59 -31.31
CA LEU A 6 -2.29 35.74 -30.25
C LEU A 6 -1.83 34.30 -30.48
N MET A 7 -0.53 34.07 -30.56
CA MET A 7 0.04 32.71 -30.60
C MET A 7 1.33 32.65 -29.77
N LEU A 8 1.21 32.92 -28.48
CA LEU A 8 2.21 32.55 -27.47
C LEU A 8 1.57 31.89 -26.23
N LEU A 9 0.30 31.49 -26.31
CA LEU A 9 -0.44 30.77 -25.25
C LEU A 9 -0.64 29.28 -25.58
N GLY A 10 0.29 28.69 -26.32
CA GLY A 10 0.23 27.27 -26.64
C GLY A 10 1.63 26.71 -26.62
N LEU A 11 2.04 26.15 -25.47
CA LEU A 11 3.07 25.12 -25.27
C LEU A 11 3.60 25.14 -23.82
N VAL A 12 2.73 25.29 -22.82
CA VAL A 12 2.91 24.49 -21.61
C VAL A 12 2.03 23.26 -21.82
N VAL A 13 2.50 22.36 -22.69
CA VAL A 13 2.03 20.98 -22.63
C VAL A 13 2.53 20.49 -21.28
N VAL A 14 1.65 20.60 -20.28
CA VAL A 14 1.73 19.75 -19.11
C VAL A 14 1.60 18.35 -19.68
N THR A 15 2.73 17.75 -20.03
CA THR A 15 2.81 16.30 -20.19
C THR A 15 2.55 15.77 -18.80
N GLY A 16 1.27 15.68 -18.42
CA GLY A 16 0.81 14.82 -17.36
C GLY A 16 1.13 13.42 -17.83
N SER A 17 2.39 13.02 -17.68
CA SER A 17 2.83 11.66 -17.87
C SER A 17 2.02 10.85 -16.88
N ARG A 18 0.93 10.26 -17.37
CA ARG A 18 0.13 9.28 -16.63
C ARG A 18 1.14 8.30 -16.05
N MET A 19 1.31 8.34 -14.73
CA MET A 19 2.23 7.47 -14.03
C MET A 19 1.91 6.03 -14.46
N ASP A 20 2.90 5.32 -14.99
CA ASP A 20 2.74 3.92 -15.41
C ASP A 20 2.12 3.14 -14.26
N ARG A 21 1.17 2.25 -14.57
CA ARG A 21 0.40 1.54 -13.57
C ARG A 21 1.31 0.81 -12.57
N ASN A 22 2.40 0.23 -13.08
CA ASN A 22 3.39 -0.48 -12.27
C ASN A 22 4.23 0.44 -11.40
N THR A 23 4.43 1.70 -11.80
CA THR A 23 5.19 2.69 -11.03
C THR A 23 4.38 3.16 -9.83
N ALA A 24 3.10 3.47 -10.01
CA ALA A 24 2.23 3.80 -8.87
C ALA A 24 2.04 2.60 -7.92
N GLU A 25 1.90 1.38 -8.46
CA GLU A 25 1.81 0.17 -7.62
C GLU A 25 3.07 -0.02 -6.76
N LYS A 26 4.26 0.23 -7.33
CA LYS A 26 5.53 0.14 -6.61
C LYS A 26 5.66 1.19 -5.50
N VAL A 27 5.30 2.45 -5.77
CA VAL A 27 5.34 3.52 -4.77
C VAL A 27 4.43 3.18 -3.58
N LEU A 28 3.21 2.69 -3.84
CA LEU A 28 2.30 2.29 -2.76
C LEU A 28 2.88 1.17 -1.89
N LEU A 29 3.54 0.18 -2.50
CA LEU A 29 4.19 -0.91 -1.77
C LEU A 29 5.39 -0.45 -0.95
N GLU A 30 6.23 0.46 -1.49
CA GLU A 30 7.34 1.07 -0.77
C GLU A 30 6.84 1.85 0.46
N GLU A 31 5.83 2.69 0.28
CA GLU A 31 5.22 3.47 1.38
C GLU A 31 4.66 2.57 2.50
N ILE A 32 4.07 1.43 2.16
CA ILE A 32 3.58 0.43 3.13
C ILE A 32 4.77 -0.18 3.89
N ILE A 33 5.82 -0.59 3.18
CA ILE A 33 7.02 -1.21 3.78
C ILE A 33 7.68 -0.24 4.75
N GLU A 34 7.87 1.02 4.34
CA GLU A 34 8.46 2.08 5.16
C GLU A 34 7.60 2.36 6.40
N SER A 35 6.29 2.48 6.23
CA SER A 35 5.39 2.76 7.36
C SER A 35 5.38 1.63 8.39
N ILE A 36 5.52 0.37 7.96
CA ILE A 36 5.68 -0.77 8.88
C ILE A 36 7.06 -0.72 9.56
N ASP A 37 8.12 -0.41 8.82
CA ASP A 37 9.46 -0.32 9.37
C ASP A 37 9.57 0.76 10.45
N ASP A 38 9.00 1.94 10.20
CA ASP A 38 8.94 3.04 11.16
C ASP A 38 8.14 2.64 12.41
N PHE A 39 6.94 2.08 12.21
CA PHE A 39 6.05 1.68 13.30
C PHE A 39 6.66 0.59 14.20
N VAL A 40 7.39 -0.36 13.62
CA VAL A 40 7.96 -1.49 14.38
C VAL A 40 9.33 -1.16 14.99
N ARG A 41 10.19 -0.40 14.30
CA ARG A 41 11.58 -0.16 14.77
C ARG A 41 11.70 1.03 15.70
N HIS A 42 10.87 2.05 15.53
CA HIS A 42 10.90 3.27 16.34
C HIS A 42 9.55 3.54 17.01
N PRO A 43 8.96 2.57 17.74
CA PRO A 43 7.66 2.77 18.32
C PRO A 43 7.75 3.75 19.50
N ASP A 44 6.90 4.78 19.45
CA ASP A 44 6.57 5.57 20.62
C ASP A 44 5.82 4.71 21.68
N THR A 45 5.50 5.32 22.82
CA THR A 45 4.85 4.63 23.93
C THR A 45 3.52 3.97 23.53
N GLN A 46 2.71 4.65 22.70
CA GLN A 46 1.42 4.13 22.24
C GLN A 46 1.60 2.97 21.26
N SER A 47 2.50 3.14 20.29
CA SER A 47 2.83 2.14 19.28
C SER A 47 3.37 0.86 19.92
N LYS A 48 4.18 0.97 21.00
CA LYS A 48 4.63 -0.21 21.77
C LYS A 48 3.47 -0.99 22.36
N SER A 49 2.47 -0.31 22.92
CA SER A 49 1.26 -0.97 23.45
C SER A 49 0.49 -1.67 22.32
N ILE A 50 0.32 -1.00 21.18
CA ILE A 50 -0.38 -1.55 20.02
C ILE A 50 0.33 -2.80 19.47
N LEU A 51 1.65 -2.79 19.38
CA LEU A 51 2.44 -3.93 18.89
C LEU A 51 2.24 -5.21 19.72
N GLY A 52 1.85 -5.08 20.99
CA GLY A 52 1.52 -6.20 21.89
C GLY A 52 0.06 -6.62 21.87
N MET A 53 -0.81 -5.95 21.11
CA MET A 53 -2.21 -6.35 20.95
C MET A 53 -2.32 -7.55 19.99
N PHE A 54 -3.46 -8.24 20.05
CA PHE A 54 -3.82 -9.28 19.11
C PHE A 54 -4.70 -8.73 17.98
N VAL A 55 -4.52 -9.28 16.79
CA VAL A 55 -5.31 -8.97 15.60
C VAL A 55 -5.56 -10.24 14.81
N LYS A 56 -6.69 -10.32 14.11
CA LYS A 56 -6.97 -11.43 13.19
C LYS A 56 -5.93 -11.44 12.06
N ASP A 57 -5.23 -12.56 11.92
CA ASP A 57 -4.10 -12.74 11.02
C ASP A 57 -4.57 -12.99 9.59
N GLN A 58 -4.99 -11.94 8.92
CA GLN A 58 -5.47 -12.01 7.55
C GLN A 58 -4.35 -12.14 6.49
N ALA A 59 -3.09 -12.32 6.93
CA ALA A 59 -1.90 -12.32 6.09
C ALA A 59 -1.28 -13.73 5.89
N GLU A 60 -2.09 -14.79 6.00
CA GLU A 60 -1.64 -16.20 5.93
C GLU A 60 -0.92 -16.58 4.62
N SER A 61 -1.36 -16.02 3.49
CA SER A 61 -0.75 -16.25 2.18
C SER A 61 -0.45 -14.93 1.48
N CYS A 62 0.71 -14.81 0.84
CA CYS A 62 1.03 -13.55 0.18
C CYS A 62 0.24 -13.37 -1.12
N SER A 63 -0.67 -12.41 -1.12
CA SER A 63 -1.43 -12.00 -2.29
C SER A 63 -1.87 -10.54 -2.13
N LYS A 64 -2.27 -9.91 -3.24
CA LYS A 64 -2.88 -8.57 -3.18
C LYS A 64 -4.16 -8.54 -2.33
N GLU A 65 -4.91 -9.64 -2.34
CA GLU A 65 -6.11 -9.82 -1.52
C GLU A 65 -5.77 -9.94 -0.03
N ALA A 66 -4.71 -10.64 0.33
CA ALA A 66 -4.23 -10.68 1.72
C ALA A 66 -3.82 -9.30 2.24
N LEU A 67 -3.19 -8.47 1.40
CA LEU A 67 -2.88 -7.07 1.76
C LEU A 67 -4.14 -6.22 1.94
N CYS A 68 -5.19 -6.45 1.13
CA CYS A 68 -6.50 -5.84 1.37
C CYS A 68 -7.09 -6.25 2.72
N ARG A 69 -7.14 -7.56 3.00
CA ARG A 69 -7.72 -8.09 4.25
C ARG A 69 -6.93 -7.62 5.46
N ALA A 70 -5.61 -7.46 5.32
CA ALA A 70 -4.77 -6.87 6.34
C ALA A 70 -5.16 -5.41 6.64
N GLY A 71 -5.47 -4.61 5.61
CA GLY A 71 -6.01 -3.26 5.78
C GLY A 71 -7.34 -3.24 6.55
N HIS A 72 -8.22 -4.23 6.33
CA HIS A 72 -9.44 -4.38 7.12
C HIS A 72 -9.16 -4.82 8.56
N ALA A 73 -8.21 -5.73 8.79
CA ALA A 73 -7.86 -6.20 10.13
C ALA A 73 -7.33 -5.06 11.03
N LEU A 74 -6.55 -4.14 10.46
CA LEU A 74 -6.05 -2.97 11.18
C LEU A 74 -7.13 -1.94 11.55
N LYS A 75 -8.33 -2.01 10.96
CA LYS A 75 -9.44 -1.11 11.31
C LYS A 75 -9.89 -1.28 12.76
N GLU A 76 -9.74 -2.47 13.31
CA GLU A 76 -10.14 -2.81 14.68
C GLU A 76 -9.04 -2.45 15.70
N ILE A 77 -7.89 -1.95 15.25
CA ILE A 77 -6.76 -1.59 16.08
C ILE A 77 -6.72 -0.06 16.22
N PRO A 78 -6.60 0.50 17.44
CA PRO A 78 -6.62 1.95 17.66
C PRO A 78 -5.28 2.61 17.29
N MET A 79 -4.90 2.55 16.01
CA MET A 79 -3.69 3.18 15.49
C MET A 79 -3.92 4.69 15.29
N GLU A 80 -3.00 5.52 15.78
CA GLU A 80 -3.08 6.95 15.55
C GLU A 80 -2.96 7.26 14.04
N ASN A 81 -3.82 8.14 13.52
CA ASN A 81 -3.89 8.55 12.12
C ASN A 81 -4.18 7.43 11.09
N ASN A 82 -4.29 6.15 11.47
CA ASN A 82 -4.62 5.03 10.58
C ASN A 82 -3.84 5.05 9.25
N LYS A 83 -2.59 5.54 9.24
CA LYS A 83 -1.81 5.78 8.01
C LYS A 83 -1.60 4.46 7.25
N LEU A 84 -1.10 3.44 7.95
CA LEU A 84 -0.83 2.12 7.38
C LEU A 84 -2.10 1.45 6.86
N GLN A 85 -3.20 1.53 7.62
CA GLN A 85 -4.51 1.05 7.19
C GLN A 85 -4.93 1.69 5.86
N ARG A 86 -4.85 3.02 5.76
CA ARG A 86 -5.22 3.76 4.55
C ARG A 86 -4.34 3.38 3.36
N GLN A 87 -3.04 3.17 3.56
CA GLN A 87 -2.13 2.76 2.49
C GLN A 87 -2.44 1.37 1.96
N LEU A 88 -2.73 0.41 2.85
CA LEU A 88 -3.14 -0.94 2.47
C LEU A 88 -4.45 -0.93 1.67
N LEU A 89 -5.44 -0.16 2.11
CA LEU A 89 -6.71 -0.02 1.40
C LEU A 89 -6.56 0.74 0.07
N ALA A 90 -5.70 1.75 0.00
CA ALA A 90 -5.38 2.45 -1.24
C ALA A 90 -4.74 1.50 -2.27
N TYR A 91 -3.80 0.67 -1.83
CA TYR A 91 -3.21 -0.38 -2.67
C TYR A 91 -4.26 -1.39 -3.14
N ALA A 92 -5.17 -1.81 -2.25
CA ALA A 92 -6.27 -2.71 -2.62
C ALA A 92 -7.21 -2.09 -3.66
N HIS A 93 -7.64 -0.83 -3.47
CA HIS A 93 -8.48 -0.12 -4.44
C HIS A 93 -7.78 0.03 -5.79
N TYR A 94 -6.50 0.39 -5.77
CA TYR A 94 -5.69 0.53 -6.99
C TYR A 94 -5.54 -0.79 -7.76
N THR A 95 -5.45 -1.91 -7.03
CA THR A 95 -5.33 -3.26 -7.60
C THR A 95 -6.67 -3.92 -7.90
N THR A 96 -7.77 -3.14 -7.92
CA THR A 96 -9.15 -3.58 -8.20
C THR A 96 -9.74 -4.57 -7.18
N LEU A 97 -9.16 -4.64 -5.98
CA LEU A 97 -9.57 -5.51 -4.87
C LEU A 97 -10.25 -4.74 -3.74
N GLY A 98 -10.89 -3.61 -4.04
CA GLY A 98 -11.45 -2.67 -3.05
C GLY A 98 -12.46 -3.25 -2.06
N ASN A 99 -13.00 -4.45 -2.32
CA ASN A 99 -13.80 -5.24 -1.39
C ASN A 99 -13.25 -6.67 -1.33
N CYS A 100 -12.44 -6.96 -0.32
CA CYS A 100 -11.99 -8.33 -0.03
C CYS A 100 -12.80 -8.93 1.13
N SER A 101 -13.10 -10.23 1.08
CA SER A 101 -13.82 -10.92 2.14
C SER A 101 -12.88 -11.23 3.31
N VAL A 102 -13.18 -10.74 4.50
CA VAL A 102 -12.42 -11.09 5.71
C VAL A 102 -12.70 -12.56 6.04
N SER A 103 -11.66 -13.38 6.24
CA SER A 103 -11.82 -14.79 6.61
C SER A 103 -11.83 -14.97 8.13
N ASN A 104 -12.31 -16.12 8.58
CA ASN A 104 -12.08 -16.58 9.95
C ASN A 104 -10.62 -17.01 10.07
N ALA A 105 -9.76 -16.05 10.40
CA ALA A 105 -8.34 -16.28 10.62
C ALA A 105 -8.04 -16.36 12.11
N ASP A 106 -6.98 -17.08 12.46
CA ASP A 106 -6.42 -17.09 13.81
C ASP A 106 -5.91 -15.71 14.21
N GLU A 107 -5.71 -15.47 15.49
CA GLU A 107 -5.15 -14.21 15.98
C GLU A 107 -3.63 -14.30 16.13
N SER A 108 -2.94 -13.21 15.84
CA SER A 108 -1.52 -13.06 16.12
C SER A 108 -1.22 -11.68 16.72
N MET A 109 -0.05 -11.54 17.35
CA MET A 109 0.38 -10.24 17.84
C MET A 109 0.52 -9.28 16.65
N VAL A 110 0.09 -8.02 16.83
CA VAL A 110 0.18 -6.99 15.78
C VAL A 110 1.60 -6.88 15.24
N LYS A 111 2.63 -6.98 16.09
CA LYS A 111 4.03 -6.99 15.64
C LYS A 111 4.32 -8.07 14.59
N ASP A 112 3.90 -9.30 14.84
CA ASP A 112 4.17 -10.44 13.97
C ASP A 112 3.34 -10.36 12.69
N PHE A 113 2.06 -10.00 12.84
CA PHE A 113 1.17 -9.69 11.73
C PHE A 113 1.78 -8.63 10.80
N LEU A 114 2.28 -7.52 11.33
CA LEU A 114 2.90 -6.45 10.55
C LEU A 114 4.16 -6.94 9.82
N GLN A 115 4.96 -7.83 10.40
CA GLN A 115 6.09 -8.44 9.69
C GLN A 115 5.64 -9.30 8.51
N LYS A 116 4.53 -10.05 8.64
CA LYS A 116 3.94 -10.82 7.52
C LYS A 116 3.46 -9.89 6.40
N VAL A 117 2.75 -8.82 6.75
CA VAL A 117 2.28 -7.80 5.78
C VAL A 117 3.46 -7.18 5.04
N LYS A 118 4.53 -6.82 5.75
CA LYS A 118 5.75 -6.27 5.15
C LYS A 118 6.46 -7.26 4.23
N ALA A 119 6.60 -8.52 4.67
CA ALA A 119 7.19 -9.56 3.85
C ALA A 119 6.40 -9.75 2.55
N CYS A 120 5.07 -9.81 2.64
CA CYS A 120 4.24 -9.92 1.46
C CYS A 120 4.33 -8.68 0.54
N SER A 121 4.37 -7.48 1.11
CA SER A 121 4.53 -6.24 0.32
C SER A 121 5.83 -6.25 -0.48
N ARG A 122 6.93 -6.74 0.10
CA ARG A 122 8.21 -6.94 -0.59
C ARG A 122 8.12 -7.97 -1.71
N GLU A 123 7.40 -9.06 -1.49
CA GLU A 123 7.19 -10.09 -2.51
C GLU A 123 6.38 -9.54 -3.69
N GLN A 124 5.29 -8.82 -3.44
CA GLN A 124 4.49 -8.15 -4.48
C GLN A 124 5.35 -7.15 -5.27
N TYR A 125 6.18 -6.36 -4.58
CA TYR A 125 7.09 -5.41 -5.21
C TYR A 125 8.08 -6.11 -6.14
N ALA A 126 8.72 -7.19 -5.66
CA ALA A 126 9.65 -7.99 -6.45
C ALA A 126 8.97 -8.64 -7.67
N ASN A 127 7.72 -9.08 -7.54
CA ASN A 127 6.95 -9.63 -8.64
C ASN A 127 6.72 -8.60 -9.75
N ILE A 128 6.42 -7.34 -9.39
CA ILE A 128 6.29 -6.25 -10.38
C ILE A 128 7.61 -6.02 -11.14
N LEU A 129 8.75 -6.07 -10.44
CA LEU A 129 10.06 -5.93 -11.09
C LEU A 129 10.35 -7.06 -12.07
N ARG A 130 10.03 -8.31 -11.71
CA ARG A 130 10.25 -9.49 -12.57
C ARG A 130 9.40 -9.45 -13.83
N HIS A 131 8.14 -9.01 -13.74
CA HIS A 131 7.23 -8.96 -14.89
C HIS A 131 7.59 -7.89 -15.93
N LYS A 132 8.54 -6.98 -15.66
CA LYS A 132 9.08 -6.08 -16.69
C LYS A 132 10.07 -6.74 -17.65
N HIS A 133 10.58 -7.94 -17.35
CA HIS A 133 11.59 -8.63 -18.17
C HIS A 133 11.03 -9.62 -19.21
N HIS A 134 9.71 -9.79 -19.31
CA HIS A 134 9.08 -10.54 -20.40
C HIS A 134 8.15 -9.64 -21.22
N PRO A 135 8.68 -8.91 -22.23
CA PRO A 135 7.84 -8.44 -23.31
C PRO A 135 7.31 -9.68 -24.05
N LYS A 136 5.98 -9.74 -24.22
CA LYS A 136 5.36 -10.62 -25.22
C LYS A 136 5.77 -10.17 -26.62
#